data_AF-A0A2U3KVS6-F1
#
_entry.id   AF-A0A2U3KVS6-F1
#
_cell.length_a   1.000
_cell.length_b   1.000
_cell.length_c   1.000
_cell.angle_alpha   90.00
_cell.angle_beta   90.00
_cell.angle_gamma   90.00
#
_symmetry.space_group_name_H-M   'P 1'
#
loop_
_entity.id
_entity.type
_entity.pdbx_description
1 polymer ?
#
loop_
_entity_poly.entity_id
_entity_poly.type
_entity_poly.pdbx_seq_one_letter_code
_entity_poly.pdbx_strand_id
1 'polypeptide(L)'
;MTGLRTVVTRIVQCGITEGEIWINGSFLTEKIDPKDVDLILMYAARFYDSGTEAQTALIDWLNSKQNEPKALFHCDTNGICLP
;
A
#
# COMPACT_ATOMS: atom_id res chain seq x y z
N MET A 1 9.71 -7.50 -6.43
CA MET A 1 8.37 -7.79 -7.01
C MET A 1 7.40 -8.52 -6.07
N THR A 2 7.83 -9.49 -5.24
CA THR A 2 6.91 -10.21 -4.32
C THR A 2 6.21 -9.28 -3.33
N GLY A 3 6.93 -8.39 -2.64
CA GLY A 3 6.34 -7.44 -1.70
C GLY A 3 5.23 -6.57 -2.32
N LEU A 4 5.47 -6.01 -3.51
CA LEU A 4 4.46 -5.25 -4.25
C LEU A 4 3.20 -6.08 -4.54
N ARG A 5 3.36 -7.32 -5.02
CA ARG A 5 2.22 -8.20 -5.29
C ARG A 5 1.42 -8.51 -4.01
N THR A 6 2.10 -8.71 -2.89
CA THR A 6 1.43 -8.94 -1.59
C THR A 6 0.57 -7.75 -1.20
N VAL A 7 1.12 -6.53 -1.30
CA VAL A 7 0.38 -5.29 -0.98
C VAL A 7 -0.83 -5.13 -1.88
N VAL A 8 -0.64 -5.21 -3.21
CA VAL A 8 -1.73 -5.03 -4.19
C VAL A 8 -2.82 -6.10 -4.01
N THR A 9 -2.45 -7.36 -3.79
CA THR A 9 -3.41 -8.45 -3.58
C THR A 9 -4.30 -8.17 -2.38
N ARG A 10 -3.71 -7.68 -1.28
CA ARG A 10 -4.46 -7.37 -0.06
C ARG A 10 -5.40 -6.17 -0.25
N ILE A 11 -4.97 -5.14 -0.98
CA ILE A 11 -5.81 -3.98 -1.33
C ILE A 11 -7.05 -4.43 -2.11
N VAL A 12 -6.87 -5.28 -3.12
CA VAL A 12 -7.97 -5.82 -3.93
C VAL A 12 -8.90 -6.71 -3.09
N GLN A 13 -8.35 -7.58 -2.24
CA GLN A 13 -9.13 -8.47 -1.37
C GLN A 13 -9.99 -7.71 -0.34
N CYS A 14 -9.52 -6.56 0.14
CA CYS A 14 -10.29 -5.69 1.03
C CYS A 14 -11.34 -4.83 0.28
N GLY A 15 -11.41 -4.90 -1.05
CA GLY A 15 -12.42 -4.18 -1.83
C GLY A 15 -12.23 -2.66 -1.85
N ILE A 16 -10.99 -2.17 -1.74
CA ILE A 16 -10.70 -0.75 -2.00
C ILE A 16 -10.61 -0.57 -3.52
N THR A 17 -11.73 -0.16 -4.11
CA THR A 17 -11.90 -0.07 -5.58
C THR A 17 -11.82 1.37 -6.12
N GLU A 18 -11.95 2.37 -5.25
CA GLU A 18 -11.86 3.79 -5.60
C GLU A 18 -10.61 4.39 -4.98
N GLY A 19 -9.58 4.57 -5.81
CA GLY A 19 -8.29 5.03 -5.36
C GLY A 19 -7.21 4.84 -6.40
N GLU A 20 -6.02 5.35 -6.10
CA GLU A 20 -4.85 5.24 -6.95
C GLU A 20 -3.70 4.62 -6.16
N ILE A 21 -2.92 3.78 -6.84
CA ILE A 21 -1.68 3.25 -6.31
C ILE A 21 -0.54 3.99 -6.99
N TRP A 22 0.22 4.73 -6.20
CA TRP A 22 1.42 5.42 -6.64
C TRP A 22 2.64 4.62 -6.21
N ILE A 23 3.51 4.36 -7.16
CA ILE A 23 4.80 3.70 -6.93
C ILE A 23 5.87 4.78 -6.81
N ASN A 24 6.79 4.62 -5.87
CA ASN A 24 7.88 5.55 -5.66
C ASN A 24 9.18 4.81 -5.30
N GLY A 25 10.22 5.58 -4.99
CA GLY A 25 11.48 5.10 -4.46
C GLY A 25 12.45 4.67 -5.55
N SER A 26 13.42 3.87 -5.15
CA SER A 26 14.53 3.49 -6.03
C SER A 26 14.12 2.57 -7.19
N PHE A 27 12.88 2.08 -7.16
CA PHE A 27 12.21 1.39 -8.26
C PHE A 27 12.09 2.26 -9.52
N LEU A 28 11.87 3.57 -9.37
CA LEU A 28 11.72 4.49 -10.50
C LEU A 28 13.05 5.00 -11.07
N THR A 29 14.15 4.81 -10.34
CA THR A 29 15.46 5.41 -10.67
C THR A 29 16.41 4.33 -11.22
N GLU A 30 16.35 4.03 -12.53
CA GLU A 30 17.30 3.27 -13.38
C GLU A 30 18.15 2.12 -12.79
N LYS A 31 17.83 1.58 -11.62
CA LYS A 31 18.46 0.40 -11.07
C LYS A 31 17.99 -0.77 -11.93
N ILE A 32 18.94 -1.49 -12.50
CA ILE A 32 18.69 -2.63 -13.39
C ILE A 32 17.90 -3.74 -12.68
N ASP A 33 17.90 -3.77 -11.33
CA ASP A 33 17.12 -4.70 -10.51
C ASP A 33 16.79 -4.06 -9.12
N PRO A 34 15.72 -3.26 -9.02
CA PRO A 34 15.32 -2.67 -7.75
C PRO A 34 14.75 -3.75 -6.83
N LYS A 35 15.36 -3.90 -5.64
CA LYS A 35 15.01 -4.94 -4.65
C LYS A 35 13.80 -4.54 -3.78
N ASP A 36 13.54 -3.25 -3.70
CA ASP A 36 12.52 -2.59 -2.88
C ASP A 36 11.60 -1.74 -3.76
N VAL A 37 10.35 -1.60 -3.32
CA VAL A 37 9.31 -0.80 -4.00
C VAL A 37 8.50 -0.08 -2.93
N ASP A 38 8.47 1.24 -2.99
CA ASP A 38 7.66 2.04 -2.08
C ASP A 38 6.28 2.29 -2.71
N LEU A 39 5.23 2.24 -1.89
CA LEU A 39 3.86 2.29 -2.34
C LEU A 39 3.03 3.29 -1.52
N ILE A 40 2.27 4.10 -2.23
CA ILE A 40 1.27 4.99 -1.65
C ILE A 40 -0.10 4.57 -2.18
N LEU A 41 -1.03 4.25 -1.28
CA LEU A 41 -2.44 4.07 -1.61
C LEU A 41 -3.18 5.37 -1.34
N MET A 42 -3.68 6.00 -2.38
CA MET A 42 -4.65 7.09 -2.27
C MET A 42 -6.05 6.47 -2.25
N TYR A 43 -6.83 6.72 -1.20
CA TYR A 43 -8.14 6.11 -1.01
C TYR A 43 -9.19 7.15 -0.61
N ALA A 44 -10.45 6.96 -1.01
CA ALA A 44 -11.55 7.83 -0.60
C ALA A 44 -11.85 7.71 0.91
N ALA A 45 -12.15 8.83 1.58
CA ALA A 45 -12.43 8.88 3.03
C ALA A 45 -13.46 7.86 3.52
N ARG A 46 -14.47 7.54 2.68
CA ARG A 46 -15.49 6.54 2.98
C ARG A 46 -14.95 5.17 3.40
N PHE A 47 -13.76 4.77 2.91
CA PHE A 47 -13.14 3.49 3.24
C PHE A 47 -12.53 3.46 4.65
N TYR A 48 -12.30 4.62 5.25
CA TYR A 48 -11.85 4.75 6.63
C TYR A 48 -13.02 5.10 7.57
N ASP A 49 -13.83 6.08 7.20
CA ASP A 49 -14.89 6.60 8.08
C ASP A 49 -16.11 5.67 8.19
N SER A 50 -16.41 4.95 7.12
CA SER A 50 -17.60 4.08 7.00
C SER A 50 -17.28 2.73 6.35
N GLY A 51 -15.99 2.40 6.24
CA GLY A 51 -15.53 1.17 5.60
C GLY A 51 -15.82 -0.06 6.44
N THR A 52 -15.61 -1.23 5.84
CA THR A 52 -15.61 -2.49 6.59
C THR A 52 -14.39 -2.57 7.51
N GLU A 53 -14.45 -3.41 8.55
CA GLU A 53 -13.31 -3.68 9.43
C GLU A 53 -12.06 -4.12 8.66
N ALA A 54 -12.25 -4.89 7.57
CA ALA A 54 -11.15 -5.31 6.72
C ALA A 54 -10.49 -4.14 5.96
N GLN A 55 -11.25 -3.11 5.60
CA GLN A 55 -10.74 -1.92 4.92
C GLN A 55 -9.98 -1.00 5.88
N THR A 56 -10.55 -0.73 7.06
CA THR A 56 -9.88 0.08 8.08
C THR A 56 -8.60 -0.61 8.58
N ALA A 57 -8.65 -1.91 8.86
CA ALA A 57 -7.48 -2.68 9.27
C ALA A 57 -6.38 -2.72 8.19
N LEU A 58 -6.75 -2.73 6.90
CA LEU A 58 -5.78 -2.60 5.81
C LEU A 58 -5.12 -1.23 5.80
N ILE A 59 -5.90 -0.15 5.97
CA ILE A 59 -5.37 1.22 6.00
C ILE A 59 -4.42 1.40 7.18
N ASP A 60 -4.80 0.94 8.36
CA ASP A 60 -3.94 0.96 9.56
C ASP A 60 -2.68 0.13 9.34
N TRP A 61 -2.80 -1.03 8.71
CA TRP A 61 -1.67 -1.89 8.36
C TRP A 61 -0.69 -1.21 7.39
N LEU A 62 -1.18 -0.49 6.38
CA LEU A 62 -0.35 0.30 5.45
C LEU A 62 0.39 1.42 6.20
N ASN A 63 -0.25 2.06 7.17
CA ASN A 63 0.29 3.20 7.92
C ASN A 63 1.21 2.81 9.09
N SER A 64 1.15 1.55 9.55
CA SER A 64 1.85 1.07 10.75
C SER A 64 3.38 1.15 10.69
N LYS A 65 3.98 1.23 9.49
CA LYS A 65 5.44 1.13 9.23
C LYS A 65 6.12 -0.14 9.77
N GLN A 66 5.34 -1.10 10.26
CA GLN A 66 5.81 -2.35 10.88
C GLN A 66 5.17 -3.57 10.20
N ASN A 67 4.82 -3.45 8.92
CA ASN A 67 4.19 -4.52 8.17
C ASN A 67 5.18 -5.45 7.48
N GLU A 68 4.69 -6.62 7.07
CA GLU A 68 5.48 -7.65 6.39
C GLU A 68 6.22 -7.13 5.13
N PRO A 69 5.60 -6.34 4.23
CA PRO A 69 6.31 -5.75 3.10
C PRO A 69 7.55 -4.94 3.50
N LYS A 70 7.44 -4.11 4.54
CA LYS A 70 8.56 -3.33 5.05
C LYS A 70 9.63 -4.22 5.67
N ALA A 71 9.22 -5.20 6.48
CA ALA A 71 10.14 -6.07 7.20
C ALA A 71 10.92 -7.03 6.28
N LEU A 72 10.26 -7.61 5.27
CA LEU A 72 10.84 -8.64 4.41
C LEU A 72 11.45 -8.11 3.12
N PHE A 73 10.91 -7.01 2.58
CA PHE A 73 11.26 -6.51 1.25
C PHE A 73 11.69 -5.04 1.25
N HIS A 74 11.80 -4.42 2.43
CA HIS A 74 12.12 -3.00 2.60
C HIS A 74 11.15 -2.03 1.91
N CYS A 75 9.98 -2.51 1.48
CA CYS A 75 8.94 -1.69 0.85
C CYS A 75 8.31 -0.74 1.87
N ASP A 76 8.46 0.58 1.71
CA ASP A 76 7.65 1.53 2.47
C ASP A 76 6.23 1.55 1.94
N THR A 77 5.26 1.61 2.85
CA THR A 77 3.84 1.74 2.51
C THR A 77 3.24 2.92 3.24
N ASN A 78 2.30 3.60 2.59
CA ASN A 78 1.53 4.65 3.22
C ASN A 78 0.13 4.77 2.60
N GLY A 79 -0.86 5.11 3.43
CA GLY A 79 -2.21 5.46 3.01
C GLY A 79 -2.40 6.97 3.04
N ILE A 80 -2.95 7.54 1.96
CA ILE A 80 -3.36 8.94 1.90
C ILE A 80 -4.87 8.98 1.69
N CYS A 81 -5.57 9.53 2.68
CA CYS A 81 -7.00 9.77 2.59
C CYS A 81 -7.28 10.96 1.66
N LEU A 82 -8.10 10.72 0.64
CA LEU A 82 -8.64 11.76 -0.23
C LEU A 82 -10.02 12.21 0.29
N PRO A 83 -10.34 13.50 0.12
CA PRO A 83 -11.64 14.05 0.52
C PRO A 83 -12.81 13.38 -0.19
#